data_AF-A0A970G2B2-F1
#
_entry.id   AF-A0A970G2B2-F1
#
_cell.length_a   1.000
_cell.length_b   1.000
_cell.length_c   1.000
_cell.angle_alpha   90.00
_cell.angle_beta   90.00
_cell.angle_gamma   90.00
#
_symmetry.space_group_name_H-M   'P 1'
#
loop_
_entity.id
_entity.type
_entity.pdbx_description
1 polymer ?
#
loop_
_entity_poly.entity_id
_entity_poly.type
_entity_poly.pdbx_seq_one_letter_code
_entity_poly.pdbx_strand_id
1 'polypeptide(L)'
;MSTKKEAGLLAQPEPRPMETTNSIGIEAETVNALRELRLGREISAADMVATVQALYPRYDKHLQSKAERSHLYGIRLCDDAMAALVKAYAPDKEPDPKPKAPEIRTNPCRLVVRVSVEDYNLLMDQQRAEGFSTTQDWLYSHLKKYLKAKGAYQ
;
A
#
# COMPACT_ATOMS: atom_id res chain seq x y z
N MET A 1 29.94 -63.89 -36.76
CA MET A 1 30.82 -62.80 -36.27
C MET A 1 30.39 -61.52 -36.96
N SER A 2 29.77 -60.59 -36.24
CA SER A 2 29.28 -59.33 -36.81
C SER A 2 29.59 -58.22 -35.81
N THR A 3 30.56 -57.38 -36.14
CA THR A 3 31.04 -56.26 -35.34
C THR A 3 30.16 -55.04 -35.60
N LYS A 4 29.27 -54.74 -34.65
CA LYS A 4 28.69 -53.40 -34.45
C LYS A 4 29.67 -52.54 -33.66
N LYS A 5 30.00 -51.34 -34.14
CA LYS A 5 30.15 -50.05 -33.40
C LYS A 5 30.15 -48.94 -34.47
N GLU A 6 29.07 -48.16 -34.65
CA GLU A 6 28.68 -46.97 -33.87
C GLU A 6 29.82 -45.99 -33.59
N ALA A 7 29.80 -44.83 -34.23
CA ALA A 7 29.64 -43.52 -33.59
C ALA A 7 29.86 -42.40 -34.62
N GLY A 8 28.77 -41.96 -35.26
CA GLY A 8 28.75 -40.68 -35.98
C GLY A 8 28.59 -39.57 -34.96
N LEU A 9 29.67 -38.84 -34.69
CA LEU A 9 29.69 -37.66 -33.83
C LEU A 9 28.98 -36.51 -34.57
N LEU A 10 27.66 -36.37 -34.40
CA LEU A 10 26.95 -35.17 -34.80
C LEU A 10 27.37 -34.04 -33.86
N ALA A 11 28.15 -33.08 -34.37
CA ALA A 11 28.46 -31.85 -33.67
C ALA A 11 27.15 -31.10 -33.36
N GLN A 12 26.86 -30.93 -32.07
CA GLN A 12 25.80 -30.02 -31.62
C GLN A 12 26.22 -28.59 -32.00
N PRO A 13 25.35 -27.77 -32.61
CA PRO A 13 25.70 -26.37 -32.86
C PRO A 13 25.91 -25.66 -31.53
N GLU A 14 26.99 -24.89 -31.43
CA GLU A 14 27.32 -24.13 -30.22
C GLU A 14 26.12 -23.24 -29.80
N PRO A 15 25.79 -23.16 -28.49
CA PRO A 15 24.74 -22.30 -28.02
C PRO A 15 25.11 -20.85 -28.33
N ARG A 16 24.29 -20.19 -29.15
CA ARG A 16 24.47 -18.76 -29.44
C ARG A 16 24.48 -17.97 -28.13
N PRO A 17 25.43 -17.05 -27.91
CA PRO A 17 25.37 -16.16 -26.76
C PRO A 17 24.07 -15.37 -26.87
N MET A 18 23.19 -15.50 -25.88
CA MET A 18 22.02 -14.64 -25.78
C MET A 18 22.52 -13.23 -25.50
N GLU A 19 22.51 -12.38 -26.52
CA GLU A 19 22.70 -10.94 -26.35
C GLU A 19 21.58 -10.44 -25.43
N THR A 20 21.95 -10.05 -24.21
CA THR A 20 21.05 -9.42 -23.25
C THR A 20 20.86 -7.97 -23.69
N THR A 21 20.02 -7.76 -24.69
CA THR A 21 19.53 -6.43 -25.08
C THR A 21 18.44 -5.97 -24.11
N ASN A 22 18.83 -5.79 -22.85
CA ASN A 22 18.04 -5.02 -21.89
C ASN A 22 18.96 -4.11 -21.09
N SER A 23 19.68 -3.24 -21.79
CA SER A 23 20.05 -1.95 -21.23
C SER A 23 18.78 -1.12 -21.08
N ILE A 24 18.00 -1.39 -20.03
CA ILE A 24 17.04 -0.42 -19.53
C ILE A 24 17.91 0.73 -19.03
N GLY A 25 18.04 1.76 -19.85
CA GLY A 25 18.51 3.06 -19.39
C GLY A 25 17.58 3.49 -18.28
N ILE A 26 18.05 3.40 -17.03
CA ILE A 26 17.36 3.96 -15.86
C ILE A 26 17.63 5.47 -15.89
N GLU A 27 17.12 6.13 -16.92
CA GLU A 27 17.04 7.58 -16.98
C GLU A 27 15.66 7.99 -16.47
N ALA A 28 15.54 7.93 -15.15
CA ALA A 28 14.61 8.76 -14.41
C ALA A 28 15.24 8.97 -13.04
N GLU A 29 16.01 10.04 -12.94
CA GLU A 29 16.39 10.67 -11.68
C GLU A 29 15.10 11.12 -10.99
N THR A 30 14.40 10.15 -10.42
CA THR A 30 13.24 10.39 -9.57
C THR A 30 13.81 11.01 -8.31
N VAL A 31 13.66 12.31 -8.28
CA VAL A 31 13.99 13.20 -7.17
C VAL A 31 13.55 12.54 -5.86
N ASN A 32 14.53 11.98 -5.13
CA ASN A 32 14.28 11.32 -3.87
C ASN A 32 14.51 12.32 -2.75
N ALA A 33 13.42 12.76 -2.13
CA ALA A 33 13.44 13.78 -1.08
C ALA A 33 14.43 13.48 0.07
N LEU A 34 14.67 12.20 0.39
CA LEU A 34 15.64 11.79 1.40
C LEU A 34 17.08 12.05 0.95
N ARG A 35 17.39 11.73 -0.31
CA ARG A 35 18.71 11.97 -0.90
C ARG A 35 18.96 13.46 -1.08
N GLU A 36 17.95 14.22 -1.50
CA GLU A 36 18.02 15.67 -1.58
C GLU A 36 18.23 16.33 -0.22
N LEU A 37 17.53 15.85 0.81
CA LEU A 37 17.71 16.36 2.18
C LEU A 37 19.15 16.11 2.64
N ARG A 38 19.69 14.92 2.40
CA ARG A 38 21.08 14.58 2.76
C ARG A 38 22.09 15.48 2.05
N LEU A 39 21.99 15.59 0.72
CA LEU A 39 22.97 16.32 -0.08
C LEU A 39 22.82 17.84 0.07
N GLY A 40 21.59 18.35 0.14
CA GLY A 40 21.31 19.78 0.25
C GLY A 40 21.62 20.39 1.62
N ARG A 41 21.80 19.57 2.66
CA ARG A 41 22.18 19.99 4.01
C ARG A 41 23.49 19.36 4.49
N GLU A 42 24.22 18.69 3.59
CA GLU A 42 25.51 18.03 3.86
C GLU A 42 25.49 17.09 5.08
N ILE A 43 24.37 16.39 5.28
CA ILE A 43 24.18 15.49 6.43
C ILE A 43 24.95 14.20 6.18
N SER A 44 25.67 13.71 7.19
CA SER A 44 26.30 12.40 7.08
C SER A 44 25.23 11.30 7.04
N ALA A 45 25.47 10.23 6.28
CA ALA A 45 24.55 9.10 6.26
C ALA A 45 24.41 8.42 7.64
N ALA A 46 25.46 8.50 8.48
CA ALA A 46 25.44 7.96 9.84
C ALA A 46 24.49 8.74 10.76
N ASP A 47 24.49 10.07 10.68
CA ASP A 47 23.66 10.92 11.54
C ASP A 47 22.18 10.78 11.19
N MET A 48 21.84 10.67 9.91
CA MET A 48 20.46 10.35 9.51
C MET A 48 20.02 8.98 10.01
N VAL A 49 20.87 7.95 9.89
CA VAL A 49 20.57 6.61 10.42
C VAL A 49 20.32 6.67 11.92
N ALA A 50 21.17 7.38 12.68
CA ALA A 50 21.00 7.56 14.12
C ALA A 50 19.66 8.25 14.47
N THR A 51 19.29 9.26 13.68
CA THR A 51 18.02 9.99 13.86
C THR A 51 16.82 9.08 13.62
N VAL A 52 16.85 8.24 12.58
CA VAL A 52 15.79 7.27 12.30
C VAL A 52 15.78 6.13 13.33
N GLN A 53 16.95 5.72 13.83
CA GLN A 53 17.08 4.69 14.86
C GLN A 53 16.41 5.08 16.19
N ALA A 54 16.29 6.37 16.49
CA ALA A 54 15.54 6.85 17.65
C ALA A 54 14.05 6.45 17.60
N LEU A 55 13.48 6.31 16.39
CA LEU A 55 12.10 5.81 16.18
C LEU A 55 12.07 4.31 15.90
N TYR A 56 13.02 3.82 15.11
CA TYR A 56 13.09 2.45 14.63
C TYR A 56 14.45 1.83 14.96
N PRO A 57 14.60 1.20 16.15
CA PRO A 57 15.92 0.75 16.64
C PRO A 57 16.66 -0.24 15.72
N ARG A 58 15.95 -0.92 14.82
CA ARG A 58 16.51 -1.88 13.85
C ARG A 58 16.86 -1.25 12.49
N TYR A 59 16.70 0.06 12.34
CA TYR A 59 17.08 0.75 11.13
C TYR A 59 18.60 0.72 10.96
N ASP A 60 19.10 0.49 9.74
CA ASP A 60 20.53 0.37 9.47
C ASP A 60 20.98 1.14 8.22
N LYS A 61 22.29 1.21 8.02
CA LYS A 61 22.89 1.90 6.87
C LYS A 61 22.51 1.31 5.51
N HIS A 62 22.20 0.02 5.45
CA HIS A 62 21.83 -0.66 4.21
C HIS A 62 20.39 -0.28 3.80
N LEU A 63 19.49 -0.18 4.79
CA LEU A 63 18.14 0.36 4.61
C LEU A 63 18.17 1.82 4.17
N GLN A 64 19.02 2.65 4.78
CA GLN A 64 19.23 4.04 4.34
C GLN A 64 19.69 4.11 2.87
N SER A 65 20.70 3.32 2.50
CA SER A 65 21.20 3.29 1.12
C SER A 65 20.14 2.82 0.11
N LYS A 66 19.25 1.91 0.50
CA LYS A 66 18.16 1.43 -0.36
C LYS A 66 17.04 2.46 -0.46
N ALA A 67 16.71 3.12 0.64
CA ALA A 67 15.70 4.18 0.70
C ALA A 67 16.12 5.41 -0.12
N GLU A 68 17.39 5.81 -0.11
CA GLU A 68 17.92 6.89 -0.97
C GLU A 68 17.91 6.54 -2.47
N ARG A 69 17.92 5.25 -2.80
CA ARG A 69 17.87 4.73 -4.18
C ARG A 69 16.53 4.03 -4.44
N SER A 70 15.45 4.66 -4.01
CA SER A 70 14.10 4.11 -4.08
C SER A 70 13.67 3.63 -5.47
N HIS A 71 14.19 4.24 -6.55
CA HIS A 71 13.90 3.80 -7.92
C HIS A 71 14.54 2.45 -8.29
N LEU A 72 15.65 2.08 -7.65
CA LEU A 72 16.31 0.78 -7.86
C LEU A 72 15.71 -0.32 -6.99
N TYR A 73 15.29 0.03 -5.76
CA TYR A 73 14.90 -0.97 -4.76
C TYR A 73 13.39 -0.98 -4.44
N GLY A 74 12.63 0.01 -4.90
CA GLY A 74 11.21 0.18 -4.53
C GLY A 74 10.96 0.51 -3.07
N ILE A 75 12.02 0.80 -2.28
CA ILE A 75 11.94 1.07 -0.85
C ILE A 75 11.87 2.58 -0.62
N ARG A 76 10.90 3.02 0.19
CA ARG A 76 10.80 4.40 0.68
C ARG A 76 10.86 4.41 2.20
N LEU A 77 11.36 5.51 2.75
CA LEU A 77 11.32 5.75 4.19
C LEU A 77 9.87 5.99 4.65
N CYS A 78 9.53 5.58 5.86
CA CYS A 78 8.24 5.87 6.46
C CYS A 78 8.02 7.38 6.64
N ASP A 79 6.78 7.84 6.50
CA ASP A 79 6.44 9.27 6.54
C ASP A 79 6.80 9.94 7.88
N ASP A 80 6.67 9.21 8.98
CA ASP A 80 7.03 9.67 10.32
C ASP A 80 8.55 9.83 10.51
N ALA A 81 9.34 8.88 10.01
CA ALA A 81 10.79 8.96 9.99
C ALA A 81 11.29 10.09 9.09
N MET A 82 10.66 10.29 7.92
CA MET A 82 10.96 11.43 7.05
C MET A 82 10.62 12.76 7.73
N ALA A 83 9.48 12.86 8.42
CA ALA A 83 9.11 14.05 9.19
C ALA A 83 10.09 14.34 10.33
N ALA A 84 10.57 13.31 11.04
CA ALA A 84 11.59 13.47 12.08
C ALA A 84 12.92 13.98 11.51
N LEU A 85 13.34 13.50 10.34
CA LEU A 85 14.53 14.01 9.65
C LEU A 85 14.35 15.45 9.18
N VAL A 86 13.20 15.80 8.61
CA VAL A 86 12.91 17.20 8.21
C VAL A 86 12.91 18.10 9.44
N LYS A 87 12.29 17.69 10.55
CA LYS A 87 12.30 18.46 11.80
C LYS A 87 13.71 18.65 12.36
N ALA A 88 14.57 17.64 12.26
CA ALA A 88 15.94 17.70 12.78
C ALA A 88 16.88 18.56 11.90
N TYR A 89 16.73 18.50 10.58
CA TYR A 89 17.74 19.06 9.64
C TYR A 89 17.20 20.12 8.66
N ALA A 90 15.89 20.33 8.61
CA ALA A 90 15.25 21.34 7.76
C ALA A 90 13.95 21.88 8.41
N PRO A 91 14.03 22.50 9.61
CA PRO A 91 12.85 23.08 10.27
C PRO A 91 12.17 24.15 9.42
N ASP A 92 12.92 24.84 8.54
CA ASP A 92 12.38 25.83 7.58
C ASP A 92 11.40 25.23 6.55
N LYS A 93 11.45 23.91 6.36
CA LYS A 93 10.61 23.16 5.42
C LYS A 93 9.67 22.21 6.14
N GLU A 94 9.27 22.47 7.38
CA GLU A 94 8.23 21.67 8.03
C GLU A 94 7.00 21.62 7.10
N PRO A 95 6.67 20.46 6.52
CA PRO A 95 5.42 20.35 5.80
C PRO A 95 4.33 20.49 6.86
N ASP A 96 3.39 21.41 6.64
CA ASP A 96 2.18 21.50 7.45
C ASP A 96 1.65 20.08 7.66
N PRO A 97 1.24 19.71 8.89
CA PRO A 97 0.75 18.38 9.17
C PRO A 97 -0.36 18.09 8.18
N LYS A 98 -0.14 17.13 7.27
CA LYS A 98 -1.13 16.77 6.27
C LYS A 98 -2.43 16.48 7.01
N PRO A 99 -3.51 17.23 6.74
CA PRO A 99 -4.77 16.98 7.41
C PRO A 99 -5.15 15.53 7.16
N LYS A 100 -5.55 14.82 8.21
CA LYS A 100 -6.09 13.46 8.06
C LYS A 100 -7.15 13.52 6.96
N ALA A 101 -7.01 12.67 5.95
CA ALA A 101 -7.98 12.62 4.86
C ALA A 101 -9.38 12.51 5.50
N PRO A 102 -10.30 13.43 5.18
CA PRO A 102 -11.63 13.39 5.77
C PRO A 102 -12.30 12.06 5.44
N GLU A 103 -13.11 11.53 6.35
CA GLU A 103 -13.83 10.29 6.11
C GLU A 103 -14.90 10.53 5.03
N ILE A 104 -14.57 10.21 3.77
CA ILE A 104 -15.42 10.45 2.58
C ILE A 104 -16.55 9.41 2.44
N ARG A 105 -16.77 8.56 3.45
CA ARG A 105 -17.75 7.47 3.37
C ARG A 105 -19.15 7.98 3.73
N THR A 106 -20.07 7.91 2.79
CA THR A 106 -21.50 8.05 3.08
C THR A 106 -21.96 6.85 3.93
N ASN A 107 -22.50 7.11 5.13
CA ASN A 107 -22.96 6.10 6.10
C ASN A 107 -21.84 5.14 6.60
N PRO A 108 -20.83 5.63 7.34
CA PRO A 108 -19.67 4.83 7.75
C PRO A 108 -20.00 3.74 8.79
N CYS A 109 -21.05 3.94 9.59
CA CYS A 109 -21.42 3.01 10.66
C CYS A 109 -22.26 1.84 10.12
N ARG A 110 -21.87 0.60 10.48
CA ARG A 110 -22.57 -0.63 10.08
C ARG A 110 -23.29 -1.27 11.27
N LEU A 111 -24.55 -1.64 11.06
CA LEU A 111 -25.32 -2.50 11.97
C LEU A 111 -25.33 -3.92 11.40
N VAL A 112 -25.01 -4.91 12.24
CA VAL A 112 -25.02 -6.33 11.88
C VAL A 112 -25.83 -7.08 12.93
N VAL A 113 -26.79 -7.88 12.48
CA VAL A 113 -27.61 -8.74 13.34
C VAL A 113 -27.59 -10.15 12.78
N ARG A 114 -27.49 -11.14 13.66
CA ARG A 114 -27.67 -12.55 13.29
C ARG A 114 -29.12 -12.91 13.55
N VAL A 115 -29.76 -13.50 12.54
CA VAL A 115 -31.15 -13.96 12.58
C VAL A 115 -31.20 -15.43 12.23
N SER A 116 -32.26 -16.11 12.68
CA SER A 116 -32.54 -17.47 12.25
C SER A 116 -32.83 -17.51 10.75
N VAL A 117 -32.70 -18.69 10.15
CA VAL A 117 -33.01 -18.88 8.72
C VAL A 117 -34.50 -18.64 8.43
N GLU A 118 -35.36 -19.03 9.37
CA GLU A 118 -36.81 -18.86 9.26
C GLU A 118 -37.18 -17.37 9.25
N ASP A 119 -36.66 -16.60 10.21
CA ASP A 119 -36.91 -15.16 10.30
C ASP A 119 -36.34 -14.43 9.08
N TYR A 120 -35.17 -14.85 8.58
CA TYR A 120 -34.57 -14.28 7.39
C TYR A 120 -35.47 -14.46 6.16
N ASN A 121 -36.01 -15.67 5.96
CA ASN A 121 -36.88 -15.96 4.81
C ASN A 121 -38.19 -15.16 4.87
N LEU A 122 -38.84 -15.13 6.04
CA LEU A 122 -40.05 -14.34 6.25
C LEU A 122 -39.83 -12.85 5.98
N LEU A 123 -38.68 -12.32 6.41
CA LEU A 123 -38.30 -10.93 6.19
C LEU A 123 -38.07 -10.63 4.71
N MET A 124 -37.43 -11.54 3.97
CA MET A 124 -37.24 -11.39 2.52
C MET A 124 -38.56 -11.37 1.75
N ASP A 125 -39.53 -12.21 2.14
CA ASP A 125 -40.85 -12.24 1.50
C ASP A 125 -41.66 -10.98 1.79
N GLN A 126 -41.64 -10.50 3.03
CA GLN A 126 -42.25 -9.22 3.40
C GLN A 126 -41.61 -8.04 2.65
N GLN A 127 -40.28 -8.02 2.54
CA GLN A 127 -39.55 -6.98 1.83
C GLN A 127 -39.97 -6.91 0.35
N ARG A 128 -40.14 -8.07 -0.30
CA ARG A 128 -40.64 -8.14 -1.69
C ARG A 128 -42.07 -7.63 -1.81
N ALA A 129 -42.95 -7.96 -0.86
CA ALA A 129 -44.32 -7.48 -0.85
C ALA A 129 -44.39 -5.95 -0.67
N GLU A 130 -43.48 -5.37 0.10
CA GLU A 130 -43.38 -3.91 0.32
C GLU A 130 -42.66 -3.16 -0.84
N GLY A 131 -42.06 -3.88 -1.79
CA GLY A 131 -41.45 -3.28 -2.99
C GLY A 131 -40.06 -2.68 -2.79
N PHE A 132 -39.34 -3.03 -1.71
CA PHE A 132 -37.99 -2.53 -1.49
C PHE A 132 -36.95 -3.30 -2.32
N SER A 133 -36.13 -2.57 -3.08
CA SER A 133 -35.07 -3.12 -3.92
C SER A 133 -33.93 -3.75 -3.12
N THR A 134 -33.56 -3.18 -1.96
CA THR A 134 -32.49 -3.68 -1.12
C THR A 134 -32.89 -3.77 0.35
N THR A 135 -32.34 -4.77 1.05
CA THR A 135 -32.56 -4.94 2.50
C THR A 135 -31.98 -3.77 3.30
N GLN A 136 -30.95 -3.12 2.77
CA GLN A 136 -30.36 -1.92 3.36
C GLN A 136 -31.33 -0.75 3.35
N ASP A 137 -32.03 -0.51 2.24
CA ASP A 137 -33.01 0.57 2.13
C ASP A 137 -34.22 0.31 3.04
N TRP A 138 -34.70 -0.93 3.07
CA TRP A 138 -35.78 -1.35 3.96
C TRP A 138 -35.39 -1.11 5.43
N LEU A 139 -34.24 -1.63 5.87
CA LEU A 139 -33.77 -1.50 7.24
C LEU A 139 -33.52 -0.04 7.62
N TYR A 140 -32.94 0.75 6.72
CA TYR A 140 -32.70 2.16 6.96
C TYR A 140 -34.01 2.96 7.09
N SER A 141 -35.03 2.64 6.27
CA SER A 141 -36.36 3.23 6.39
C SER A 141 -37.02 2.87 7.73
N HIS A 142 -36.87 1.62 8.18
CA HIS A 142 -37.42 1.15 9.43
C HIS A 142 -36.73 1.80 10.64
N LEU A 143 -35.40 1.91 10.60
CA LEU A 143 -34.60 2.64 11.59
C LEU A 143 -35.02 4.11 11.68
N LYS A 144 -35.19 4.80 10.55
CA LYS A 144 -35.68 6.18 10.53
C LYS A 144 -37.08 6.31 11.15
N LYS A 145 -38.00 5.41 10.82
CA LYS A 145 -39.35 5.37 11.41
C LYS A 145 -39.28 5.17 12.93
N TYR A 146 -38.45 4.23 13.40
CA TYR A 146 -38.25 3.95 14.82
C TYR A 146 -37.66 5.17 15.57
N LEU A 147 -36.62 5.79 15.03
CA LEU A 147 -36.00 6.99 15.62
C LEU A 147 -36.95 8.19 15.63
N LYS A 148 -37.75 8.37 14.57
CA LYS A 148 -38.79 9.41 14.50
C LYS A 148 -39.88 9.18 15.54
N ALA A 149 -40.35 7.93 15.69
CA ALA A 149 -41.34 7.58 16.71
C ALA A 149 -40.82 7.79 18.14
N LYS A 150 -39.52 7.63 18.36
CA LYS A 150 -38.85 7.91 19.64
C LYS A 150 -38.47 9.38 19.85
N GLY A 151 -38.79 10.27 18.90
CA GLY A 151 -38.47 11.71 18.99
C GLY A 151 -36.99 12.04 18.84
N ALA A 152 -36.16 11.10 18.38
CA ALA A 152 -34.72 11.30 18.16
C ALA A 152 -34.40 11.91 16.78
N TYR A 153 -35.42 12.13 15.95
CA TYR A 153 -35.35 12.70 14.61
C TYR A 153 -36.54 13.67 14.42
N GLN A 154 -36.26 14.94 14.10
CA GLN A 154 -37.26 15.90 13.62
C GLN A 154 -37.41 15.78 12.11
#